data_AF-A0A6N8BUL5-F1
#
_entry.id   AF-A0A6N8BUL5-F1
#
_cell.length_a   1.000
_cell.length_b   1.000
_cell.length_c   1.000
_cell.angle_alpha   90.00
_cell.angle_beta   90.00
_cell.angle_gamma   90.00
#
_symmetry.space_group_name_H-M   'P 1'
#
loop_
_entity.id
_entity.type
_entity.pdbx_description
1 polymer ?
#
loop_
_entity_poly.entity_id
_entity_poly.type
_entity_poly.pdbx_seq_one_letter_code
_entity_poly.pdbx_strand_id
1 'polypeptide(L)'
;MGPGNQDCMPRPVGTPGVSTLCPTLPWMKTSAGANAVTGHYRLREDWLTFNAKTDTFTGTAPVGASSFGMTVTATDTSGLKATDSFTINVLGAPTVTQTSAETMTVGKSSSFSLPAHTFVDPQGSAMHCIAELASGGALPPWLQFNSTTLTFIGTPPTTVPASLSVEVIAKDTSGLTAADTFTIDMVGAHTTNSVGLVGVSGTTSSTVHG
;
A
#
# COMPACT_ATOMS: atom_id res chain seq x y z
N MET A 1 -3.94 14.84 33.66
CA MET A 1 -4.47 14.47 32.33
C MET A 1 -3.38 13.63 31.68
N GLY A 2 -3.56 12.32 31.63
CA GLY A 2 -2.56 11.42 31.04
C GLY A 2 -2.47 11.63 29.53
N PRO A 3 -1.32 11.34 28.90
CA PRO A 3 -1.22 11.39 27.45
C PRO A 3 -2.13 10.32 26.84
N GLY A 4 -2.86 10.68 25.79
CA GLY A 4 -3.62 9.71 24.99
C GLY A 4 -2.69 8.71 24.28
N ASN A 5 -3.28 7.72 23.60
CA ASN A 5 -2.56 6.75 22.78
C ASN A 5 -1.59 7.43 21.78
N GLN A 6 -0.46 6.78 21.52
CA GLN A 6 0.57 7.28 20.60
C GLN A 6 0.72 6.28 19.43
N ASP A 7 0.57 6.77 18.21
CA ASP A 7 0.70 5.96 17.00
C ASP A 7 2.11 6.16 16.42
N CYS A 8 2.91 5.10 16.30
CA CYS A 8 4.16 5.17 15.51
C CYS A 8 3.88 4.58 14.11
N MET A 9 4.05 5.37 13.03
CA MET A 9 3.80 4.93 11.65
C MET A 9 5.08 4.40 10.95
N PRO A 10 5.00 3.34 10.12
CA PRO A 10 6.03 3.01 9.14
C PRO A 10 6.08 4.03 8.00
N ARG A 11 7.24 4.20 7.37
CA ARG A 11 7.38 4.97 6.12
C ARG A 11 6.86 4.16 4.92
N PRO A 12 6.42 4.81 3.81
CA PRO A 12 6.08 4.13 2.57
C PRO A 12 7.28 3.33 2.01
N VAL A 13 6.98 2.18 1.41
CA VAL A 13 7.92 1.11 1.03
C VAL A 13 9.08 1.61 0.15
N GLY A 14 10.31 1.17 0.47
CA GLY A 14 11.52 1.39 -0.33
C GLY A 14 12.86 1.28 0.43
N THR A 15 12.85 1.10 1.75
CA THR A 15 14.10 0.94 2.53
C THR A 15 13.87 0.01 3.72
N PRO A 16 14.69 -1.04 3.93
CA PRO A 16 14.70 -1.78 5.17
C PRO A 16 15.25 -0.90 6.30
N GLY A 17 14.47 -0.75 7.36
CA GLY A 17 14.94 -0.20 8.64
C GLY A 17 14.73 1.30 8.80
N VAL A 18 14.48 1.66 10.06
CA VAL A 18 14.28 3.01 10.61
C VAL A 18 12.83 3.52 10.56
N SER A 19 12.05 3.11 11.57
CA SER A 19 10.88 3.86 12.05
C SER A 19 11.39 4.94 12.99
N THR A 20 11.41 6.19 12.52
CA THR A 20 11.79 7.35 13.33
C THR A 20 10.64 8.32 13.31
N LEU A 21 9.87 8.32 14.39
CA LEU A 21 9.44 9.49 15.16
C LEU A 21 8.23 9.05 15.99
N CYS A 22 8.48 8.59 17.21
CA CYS A 22 7.46 8.63 18.24
C CYS A 22 7.64 9.95 19.02
N PRO A 23 6.56 10.65 19.41
CA PRO A 23 6.63 12.03 19.88
C PRO A 23 7.42 12.16 21.18
N THR A 24 8.01 13.35 21.38
CA THR A 24 8.65 13.71 22.65
C THR A 24 7.62 13.68 23.78
N LEU A 25 8.03 13.33 25.00
CA LEU A 25 7.17 13.32 26.19
C LEU A 25 7.36 14.62 26.99
N PRO A 26 6.71 15.75 26.63
CA PRO A 26 6.99 17.06 27.23
C PRO A 26 6.74 17.12 28.74
N TRP A 27 5.94 16.21 29.30
CA TRP A 27 5.65 16.15 30.74
C TRP A 27 6.73 15.40 31.56
N MET A 28 7.67 14.68 30.93
CA MET A 28 8.82 14.09 31.64
C MET A 28 9.77 15.15 32.23
N LYS A 29 9.62 16.42 31.84
CA LYS A 29 10.38 17.53 32.41
C LYS A 29 9.72 18.00 33.71
N THR A 30 9.82 17.22 34.77
CA THR A 30 9.38 17.69 36.09
C THR A 30 10.45 18.54 36.76
N SER A 31 10.12 19.83 36.92
CA SER A 31 10.73 20.85 37.79
C SER A 31 12.19 21.24 37.55
N ALA A 32 12.42 22.56 37.53
CA ALA A 32 13.74 23.18 37.52
C ALA A 32 14.56 22.67 38.72
N GLY A 33 15.55 21.81 38.44
CA GLY A 33 16.42 21.21 39.45
C GLY A 33 16.62 19.69 39.33
N ALA A 34 15.83 18.99 38.50
CA ALA A 34 15.96 17.55 38.31
C ALA A 34 17.17 17.19 37.41
N ASN A 35 18.36 17.08 38.03
CA ASN A 35 19.47 16.39 37.41
C ASN A 35 19.21 14.88 37.52
N ALA A 36 19.08 14.23 36.35
CA ALA A 36 18.90 12.79 36.13
C ALA A 36 17.48 12.23 36.38
N VAL A 37 16.72 12.09 35.30
CA VAL A 37 15.72 11.03 35.17
C VAL A 37 16.48 9.70 35.17
N THR A 38 16.70 9.11 36.34
CA THR A 38 17.19 7.73 36.43
C THR A 38 15.98 6.82 36.30
N GLY A 39 15.45 6.72 35.08
CA GLY A 39 14.36 5.82 34.77
C GLY A 39 14.86 4.39 34.88
N HIS A 40 14.50 3.68 35.95
CA HIS A 40 14.50 2.22 35.94
C HIS A 40 13.41 1.79 34.95
N TYR A 41 13.77 1.71 33.68
CA TYR A 41 12.91 1.09 32.69
C TYR A 41 13.07 -0.42 32.85
N ARG A 42 12.05 -1.10 33.38
CA ARG A 42 11.92 -2.54 33.10
C ARG A 42 11.26 -2.63 31.73
N LEU A 43 12.02 -2.32 30.67
CA LEU A 43 11.59 -2.71 29.33
C LEU A 43 11.62 -4.22 29.35
N ARG A 44 10.42 -4.83 29.38
CA ARG A 44 10.25 -6.25 29.08
C ARG A 44 10.46 -6.53 27.59
N GLU A 45 10.70 -5.46 26.82
CA GLU A 45 10.68 -5.38 25.38
C GLU A 45 12.09 -5.00 24.88
N ASP A 46 12.87 -6.00 24.44
CA ASP A 46 14.27 -5.84 24.03
C ASP A 46 14.49 -4.95 22.80
N TRP A 47 13.40 -4.56 22.14
CA TRP A 47 13.40 -3.81 20.88
C TRP A 47 13.27 -2.29 21.05
N LEU A 48 12.97 -1.82 22.25
CA LEU A 48 12.78 -0.41 22.57
C LEU A 48 13.92 0.09 23.47
N THR A 49 14.34 1.33 23.31
CA THR A 49 15.38 1.96 24.13
C THR A 49 14.99 3.40 24.43
N PHE A 50 15.22 3.85 25.67
CA PHE A 50 14.99 5.23 26.07
C PHE A 50 16.31 6.01 26.15
N ASN A 51 16.38 7.16 25.49
CA ASN A 51 17.49 8.10 25.61
C ASN A 51 17.10 9.25 26.55
N ALA A 52 17.60 9.19 27.79
CA ALA A 52 17.34 10.20 28.82
C ALA A 52 17.98 11.57 28.57
N LYS A 53 18.89 11.72 27.59
CA LYS A 53 19.43 13.04 27.21
C LYS A 53 18.48 13.80 26.29
N THR A 54 17.68 13.08 25.52
CA THR A 54 16.80 13.63 24.49
C THR A 54 15.32 13.43 24.80
N ASP A 55 15.00 12.72 25.90
CA ASP A 55 13.64 12.31 26.27
C ASP A 55 12.91 11.57 25.13
N THR A 56 13.62 10.67 24.44
CA THR A 56 13.09 9.95 23.27
C THR A 56 13.17 8.44 23.44
N PHE A 57 12.11 7.75 23.05
CA PHE A 57 12.15 6.32 22.78
C PHE A 57 12.56 6.05 21.33
N THR A 58 13.39 5.03 21.12
CA THR A 58 13.82 4.55 19.79
C THR A 58 13.78 3.04 19.76
N GLY A 59 13.36 2.45 18.65
CA GLY A 59 13.26 1.00 18.54
C GLY A 59 12.68 0.56 17.20
N THR A 60 12.68 -0.74 16.95
CA THR A 60 11.95 -1.35 15.83
C THR A 60 11.00 -2.40 16.40
N ALA A 61 9.70 -2.17 16.29
CA ALA A 61 8.71 -3.11 16.79
C ALA A 61 8.89 -4.50 16.14
N PRO A 62 8.70 -5.60 16.90
CA PRO A 62 8.66 -6.95 16.35
C PRO A 62 7.63 -7.07 15.24
N VAL A 63 7.94 -7.88 14.22
CA VAL A 63 7.00 -8.18 13.14
C VAL A 63 5.74 -8.83 13.71
N GLY A 64 4.57 -8.34 13.28
CA GLY A 64 3.27 -8.86 13.71
C GLY A 64 2.79 -8.33 15.07
N ALA A 65 3.54 -7.45 15.72
CA ALA A 65 3.03 -6.73 16.89
C ALA A 65 1.91 -5.77 16.48
N SER A 66 0.88 -5.64 17.32
CA SER A 66 -0.25 -4.72 17.11
C SER A 66 -0.22 -3.56 18.10
N SER A 67 0.14 -3.81 19.36
CA SER A 67 0.33 -2.75 20.35
C SER A 67 1.20 -3.19 21.54
N PHE A 68 1.74 -2.21 22.25
CA PHE A 68 2.51 -2.40 23.48
C PHE A 68 2.04 -1.43 24.56
N GLY A 69 1.66 -1.97 25.71
CA GLY A 69 1.40 -1.19 26.92
C GLY A 69 2.72 -0.77 27.57
N MET A 70 2.88 0.52 27.82
CA MET A 70 4.07 1.10 28.41
C MET A 70 3.75 1.77 29.74
N THR A 71 4.64 1.54 30.70
CA THR A 71 4.63 2.24 31.98
C THR A 71 6.01 2.83 32.21
N VAL A 72 6.08 4.12 32.50
CA VAL A 72 7.33 4.81 32.76
C VAL A 72 7.29 5.44 34.14
N THR A 73 8.35 5.23 34.92
CA THR A 73 8.51 5.82 36.25
C THR A 73 9.73 6.72 36.27
N ALA A 74 9.50 8.01 36.53
CA ALA A 74 10.55 8.96 36.87
C ALA A 74 10.83 8.90 38.38
N THR A 75 12.09 9.03 38.77
CA THR A 75 12.50 9.17 40.17
C THR A 75 13.41 10.39 40.28
N ASP A 76 13.16 11.28 41.22
CA ASP A 76 14.03 12.44 41.48
C ASP A 76 15.25 12.05 42.35
N THR A 77 16.17 12.99 42.55
CA THR A 77 17.37 12.79 43.38
C THR A 77 17.05 12.54 44.86
N SER A 78 15.84 12.91 45.31
CA SER A 78 15.35 12.70 46.67
C SER A 78 14.63 11.34 46.83
N GLY A 79 14.48 10.58 45.74
CA GLY A 79 13.80 9.29 45.72
C GLY A 79 12.27 9.35 45.52
N LEU A 80 11.69 10.54 45.32
CA LEU A 80 10.27 10.68 44.99
C LEU A 80 10.01 10.17 43.57
N LYS A 81 8.86 9.53 43.37
CA LYS A 81 8.51 8.86 42.12
C LYS A 81 7.24 9.44 41.50
N ALA A 82 7.23 9.52 40.18
CA ALA A 82 6.04 9.76 39.38
C ALA A 82 5.96 8.68 38.30
N THR A 83 4.75 8.17 38.04
CA THR A 83 4.51 7.11 37.04
C THR A 83 3.44 7.55 36.06
N ASP A 84 3.60 7.16 34.81
CA ASP A 84 2.58 7.29 33.77
C ASP A 84 2.50 6.00 32.94
N SER A 85 1.40 5.84 32.21
CA SER A 85 1.24 4.73 31.28
C SER A 85 0.56 5.17 29.99
N PHE A 86 1.04 4.62 28.88
CA PHE A 86 0.53 4.88 27.54
C PHE A 86 0.60 3.61 26.69
N THR A 87 -0.10 3.59 25.57
CA THR A 87 -0.01 2.50 24.59
C THR A 87 0.70 2.99 23.35
N ILE A 88 1.62 2.17 22.84
CA ILE A 88 2.20 2.31 21.50
C ILE A 88 1.43 1.41 20.56
N ASN A 89 0.78 1.96 19.54
CA ASN A 89 0.18 1.16 18.47
C ASN A 89 1.20 0.91 17.36
N VAL A 90 1.24 -0.32 16.86
CA VAL A 90 2.06 -0.73 15.72
C VAL A 90 1.11 -0.99 14.56
N LEU A 91 1.15 -0.08 13.59
CA LEU A 91 0.30 -0.11 12.41
C LEU A 91 1.01 -0.88 11.29
N GLY A 92 0.29 -1.79 10.66
CA GLY A 92 0.77 -2.59 9.54
C GLY A 92 0.09 -2.17 8.24
N ALA A 93 0.81 -2.28 7.12
CA ALA A 93 0.21 -2.06 5.81
C ALA A 93 -0.78 -3.18 5.48
N PRO A 94 -1.73 -2.96 4.56
CA PRO A 94 -2.50 -4.03 3.98
C PRO A 94 -1.60 -5.13 3.42
N THR A 95 -2.08 -6.36 3.46
CA THR A 95 -1.48 -7.50 2.75
C THR A 95 -2.23 -7.74 1.46
N VAL A 96 -1.52 -8.27 0.46
CA VAL A 96 -2.07 -8.54 -0.87
C VAL A 96 -1.99 -10.04 -1.18
N THR A 97 -3.09 -10.58 -1.72
CA THR A 97 -3.10 -11.88 -2.37
C THR A 97 -3.16 -11.65 -3.88
N GLN A 98 -2.14 -12.13 -4.59
CA GLN A 98 -2.00 -11.92 -6.03
C GLN A 98 -3.22 -12.42 -6.81
N THR A 99 -3.82 -11.56 -7.62
CA THR A 99 -4.89 -11.96 -8.55
C THR A 99 -4.30 -12.65 -9.77
N SER A 100 -4.99 -13.67 -10.27
CA SER A 100 -4.62 -14.36 -11.52
C SER A 100 -4.91 -13.50 -12.74
N ALA A 101 -4.38 -13.89 -13.90
CA ALA A 101 -4.74 -13.24 -15.15
C ALA A 101 -6.25 -13.38 -15.43
N GLU A 102 -6.86 -12.30 -15.89
CA GLU A 102 -8.27 -12.20 -16.24
C GLU A 102 -8.44 -12.10 -17.75
N THR A 103 -9.65 -12.38 -18.25
CA THR A 103 -9.94 -12.27 -19.69
C THR A 103 -11.15 -11.39 -19.95
N MET A 104 -11.10 -10.59 -21.03
CA MET A 104 -12.24 -9.85 -21.55
C MET A 104 -12.39 -10.07 -23.05
N THR A 105 -13.62 -10.17 -23.53
CA THR A 105 -13.88 -10.40 -24.95
C THR A 105 -14.04 -9.07 -25.69
N VAL A 106 -13.28 -8.88 -26.76
CA VAL A 106 -13.32 -7.67 -27.59
C VAL A 106 -14.73 -7.45 -28.14
N GLY A 107 -15.22 -6.22 -28.02
CA GLY A 107 -16.55 -5.80 -28.47
C GLY A 107 -17.72 -6.33 -27.62
N LYS A 108 -17.44 -6.99 -26.49
CA LYS A 108 -18.47 -7.51 -25.56
C LYS A 108 -18.31 -6.90 -24.17
N SER A 109 -19.44 -6.47 -23.61
CA SER A 109 -19.48 -6.05 -22.21
C SER A 109 -19.08 -7.22 -21.31
N SER A 110 -18.07 -7.00 -20.48
CA SER A 110 -17.48 -7.98 -19.59
C SER A 110 -17.33 -7.38 -18.20
N SER A 111 -17.44 -8.21 -17.18
CA SER A 111 -17.19 -7.81 -15.79
C SER A 111 -16.53 -8.94 -15.02
N PHE A 112 -15.56 -8.60 -14.18
CA PHE A 112 -14.99 -9.52 -13.21
C PHE A 112 -14.72 -8.77 -11.90
N SER A 113 -14.74 -9.50 -10.79
CA SER A 113 -14.38 -8.94 -9.48
C SER A 113 -13.08 -9.58 -9.02
N LEU A 114 -12.24 -8.78 -8.36
CA LEU A 114 -11.13 -9.33 -7.62
C LEU A 114 -11.66 -10.28 -6.52
N PRO A 115 -10.97 -11.39 -6.22
CA PRO A 115 -11.36 -12.28 -5.14
C PRO A 115 -11.62 -11.54 -3.83
N ALA A 116 -12.58 -12.03 -3.04
CA ALA A 116 -12.71 -11.59 -1.67
C ALA A 116 -11.36 -11.84 -0.95
N HIS A 117 -10.89 -10.86 -0.16
CA HIS A 117 -9.59 -10.89 0.51
C HIS A 117 -8.35 -10.70 -0.39
N THR A 118 -8.48 -10.16 -1.61
CA THR A 118 -7.30 -9.66 -2.36
C THR A 118 -6.49 -8.67 -1.52
N PHE A 119 -7.16 -7.81 -0.75
CA PHE A 119 -6.52 -6.94 0.25
C PHE A 119 -7.05 -7.23 1.64
N VAL A 120 -6.15 -7.38 2.61
CA VAL A 120 -6.49 -7.58 4.02
C VAL A 120 -5.61 -6.69 4.90
N ASP A 121 -6.24 -5.80 5.65
CA ASP A 121 -5.57 -4.98 6.65
C ASP A 121 -5.39 -5.75 7.98
N PRO A 122 -4.18 -5.84 8.55
CA PRO A 122 -3.96 -6.59 9.78
C PRO A 122 -4.68 -6.01 11.01
N GLN A 123 -5.05 -4.73 10.98
CA GLN A 123 -5.85 -4.08 12.03
C GLN A 123 -7.35 -4.08 11.72
N GLY A 124 -7.78 -4.61 10.57
CA GLY A 124 -9.16 -4.56 10.12
C GLY A 124 -9.63 -3.15 9.73
N SER A 125 -8.68 -2.26 9.43
CA SER A 125 -8.95 -0.89 9.03
C SER A 125 -9.74 -0.83 7.72
N ALA A 126 -10.58 0.19 7.58
CA ALA A 126 -11.19 0.49 6.29
C ALA A 126 -10.10 0.82 5.26
N MET A 127 -10.31 0.39 4.01
CA MET A 127 -9.38 0.61 2.92
C MET A 127 -10.06 1.35 1.77
N HIS A 128 -9.32 2.24 1.14
CA HIS A 128 -9.71 2.88 -0.10
C HIS A 128 -8.86 2.29 -1.24
N CYS A 129 -9.52 1.72 -2.24
CA CYS A 129 -8.86 1.13 -3.40
C CYS A 129 -8.96 2.05 -4.62
N ILE A 130 -7.89 2.13 -5.38
CA ILE A 130 -7.86 2.74 -6.73
C ILE A 130 -7.30 1.74 -7.73
N ALA A 131 -7.56 1.95 -9.01
CA ALA A 131 -7.01 1.14 -10.08
C ALA A 131 -6.42 2.02 -11.17
N GLU A 132 -5.27 1.62 -11.68
CA GLU A 132 -4.53 2.27 -12.75
C GLU A 132 -3.84 1.23 -13.64
N LEU A 133 -3.28 1.65 -14.77
CA LEU A 133 -2.36 0.80 -15.52
C LEU A 133 -1.08 0.65 -14.70
N ALA A 134 -0.46 -0.52 -14.72
CA ALA A 134 0.80 -0.78 -13.99
C ALA A 134 1.98 0.11 -14.47
N SER A 135 1.80 0.85 -15.56
CA SER A 135 2.72 1.91 -16.01
C SER A 135 2.52 3.25 -15.29
N GLY A 136 1.59 3.34 -14.33
CA GLY A 136 1.15 4.57 -13.66
C GLY A 136 0.17 5.42 -14.48
N GLY A 137 -0.32 4.91 -15.60
CA GLY A 137 -1.28 5.60 -16.47
C GLY A 137 -2.73 5.39 -16.01
N ALA A 138 -3.63 6.32 -16.32
CA ALA A 138 -5.05 6.13 -16.07
C ALA A 138 -5.60 4.92 -16.84
N LEU A 139 -6.62 4.25 -16.29
CA LEU A 139 -7.35 3.21 -17.01
C LEU A 139 -7.93 3.78 -18.32
N PRO A 140 -7.97 2.98 -19.41
CA PRO A 140 -8.65 3.38 -20.62
C PRO A 140 -10.14 3.70 -20.35
N PRO A 141 -10.76 4.68 -21.02
CA PRO A 141 -12.13 5.10 -20.73
C PRO A 141 -13.21 4.01 -20.80
N TRP A 142 -12.93 2.92 -21.52
CA TRP A 142 -13.84 1.78 -21.66
C TRP A 142 -13.79 0.80 -20.48
N LEU A 143 -12.78 0.89 -19.61
CA LEU A 143 -12.57 0.03 -18.44
C LEU A 143 -12.77 0.83 -17.15
N GLN A 144 -13.80 0.51 -16.40
CA GLN A 144 -14.15 1.18 -15.15
C GLN A 144 -13.90 0.26 -13.96
N PHE A 145 -13.44 0.83 -12.86
CA PHE A 145 -13.24 0.14 -11.59
C PHE A 145 -14.18 0.68 -10.53
N ASN A 146 -14.93 -0.20 -9.88
CA ASN A 146 -15.73 0.09 -8.71
C ASN A 146 -14.95 -0.30 -7.45
N SER A 147 -14.44 0.68 -6.71
CA SER A 147 -13.62 0.47 -5.52
C SER A 147 -14.37 -0.12 -4.33
N THR A 148 -15.71 0.00 -4.30
CA THR A 148 -16.55 -0.57 -3.24
C THR A 148 -16.72 -2.08 -3.41
N THR A 149 -16.91 -2.53 -4.65
CA THR A 149 -17.14 -3.95 -4.98
C THR A 149 -15.91 -4.67 -5.52
N LEU A 150 -14.80 -3.93 -5.70
CA LEU A 150 -13.58 -4.40 -6.34
C LEU A 150 -13.86 -5.04 -7.72
N THR A 151 -14.72 -4.39 -8.50
CA THR A 151 -15.21 -4.92 -9.78
C THR A 151 -14.71 -4.07 -10.94
N PHE A 152 -14.16 -4.73 -11.94
CA PHE A 152 -13.93 -4.14 -13.25
C PHE A 152 -15.12 -4.40 -14.16
N ILE A 153 -15.55 -3.38 -14.89
CA ILE A 153 -16.57 -3.49 -15.93
C ILE A 153 -16.14 -2.70 -17.16
N GLY A 154 -16.36 -3.27 -18.34
CA GLY A 154 -16.01 -2.58 -19.58
C GLY A 154 -16.38 -3.32 -20.84
N THR A 155 -16.23 -2.64 -21.97
CA THR A 155 -16.37 -3.22 -23.32
C THR A 155 -15.10 -2.89 -24.10
N PRO A 156 -14.14 -3.82 -24.25
CA PRO A 156 -12.90 -3.53 -24.95
C PRO A 156 -13.17 -3.18 -26.43
N PRO A 157 -12.64 -2.06 -26.95
CA PRO A 157 -12.79 -1.70 -28.36
C PRO A 157 -11.95 -2.62 -29.25
N THR A 158 -12.23 -2.70 -30.55
CA THR A 158 -11.46 -3.54 -31.49
C THR A 158 -10.01 -3.11 -31.68
N THR A 159 -9.68 -1.89 -31.28
CA THR A 159 -8.33 -1.30 -31.30
C THR A 159 -7.55 -1.53 -30.00
N VAL A 160 -8.13 -2.21 -29.00
CA VAL A 160 -7.46 -2.52 -27.74
C VAL A 160 -6.20 -3.37 -27.97
N PRO A 161 -5.11 -3.16 -27.21
CA PRO A 161 -3.98 -4.09 -27.19
C PRO A 161 -4.41 -5.52 -26.81
N ALA A 162 -3.59 -6.51 -27.15
CA ALA A 162 -3.87 -7.91 -26.81
C ALA A 162 -3.92 -8.18 -25.30
N SER A 163 -3.25 -7.37 -24.49
CA SER A 163 -3.33 -7.43 -23.03
C SER A 163 -3.13 -6.05 -22.40
N LEU A 164 -3.68 -5.87 -21.20
CA LEU A 164 -3.42 -4.73 -20.33
C LEU A 164 -2.82 -5.22 -19.01
N SER A 165 -1.79 -4.53 -18.51
CA SER A 165 -1.31 -4.71 -17.15
C SER A 165 -1.98 -3.67 -16.26
N VAL A 166 -2.74 -4.13 -15.26
CA VAL A 166 -3.50 -3.29 -14.33
C VAL A 166 -2.92 -3.45 -12.94
N GLU A 167 -2.85 -2.35 -12.21
CA GLU A 167 -2.47 -2.30 -10.81
C GLU A 167 -3.64 -1.75 -9.98
N VAL A 168 -3.98 -2.46 -8.90
CA VAL A 168 -4.97 -2.02 -7.91
C VAL A 168 -4.21 -1.73 -6.63
N ILE A 169 -4.36 -0.51 -6.12
CA ILE A 169 -3.67 -0.03 -4.92
C ILE A 169 -4.70 0.13 -3.81
N ALA A 170 -4.53 -0.62 -2.73
CA ALA A 170 -5.29 -0.47 -1.50
C ALA A 170 -4.52 0.38 -0.51
N LYS A 171 -5.19 1.39 0.06
CA LYS A 171 -4.65 2.27 1.09
C LYS A 171 -5.50 2.22 2.34
N ASP A 172 -4.89 1.95 3.49
CA ASP A 172 -5.58 1.98 4.79
C ASP A 172 -5.78 3.41 5.31
N THR A 173 -6.50 3.54 6.43
CA THR A 173 -6.72 4.83 7.11
C THR A 173 -5.45 5.44 7.72
N SER A 174 -4.41 4.64 7.94
CA SER A 174 -3.09 5.06 8.42
C SER A 174 -2.20 5.59 7.29
N GLY A 175 -2.65 5.43 6.05
CA GLY A 175 -1.97 5.85 4.84
C GLY A 175 -0.98 4.84 4.27
N LEU A 176 -0.90 3.64 4.82
CA LEU A 176 -0.06 2.55 4.33
C LEU A 176 -0.76 1.84 3.17
N THR A 177 0.03 1.29 2.25
CA THR A 177 -0.46 0.79 0.96
C THR A 177 0.03 -0.60 0.64
N ALA A 178 -0.79 -1.36 -0.07
CA ALA A 178 -0.39 -2.55 -0.83
C ALA A 178 -0.95 -2.47 -2.25
N ALA A 179 -0.31 -3.17 -3.18
CA ALA A 179 -0.72 -3.17 -4.57
C ALA A 179 -0.76 -4.59 -5.13
N ASP A 180 -1.75 -4.85 -5.98
CA ASP A 180 -1.91 -6.08 -6.75
C ASP A 180 -1.78 -5.74 -8.23
N THR A 181 -0.87 -6.40 -8.94
CA THR A 181 -0.66 -6.19 -10.37
C THR A 181 -0.97 -7.46 -11.14
N PHE A 182 -1.91 -7.41 -12.07
CA PHE A 182 -2.33 -8.55 -12.87
C PHE A 182 -2.62 -8.15 -14.32
N THR A 183 -2.74 -9.13 -15.20
CA THR A 183 -3.03 -8.90 -16.61
C THR A 183 -4.51 -9.15 -16.93
N ILE A 184 -5.04 -8.34 -17.84
CA ILE A 184 -6.32 -8.60 -18.51
C ILE A 184 -6.00 -8.92 -19.96
N ASP A 185 -6.20 -10.16 -20.36
CA ASP A 185 -5.98 -10.63 -21.71
C ASP A 185 -7.23 -10.46 -22.56
N MET A 186 -7.05 -9.91 -23.76
CA MET A 186 -8.14 -9.63 -24.69
C MET A 186 -8.30 -10.82 -25.64
N VAL A 187 -9.52 -11.34 -25.72
CA VAL A 187 -9.86 -12.46 -26.60
C VAL A 187 -10.85 -12.02 -27.68
N GLY A 188 -10.74 -12.61 -28.88
CA GLY A 188 -11.61 -12.32 -30.02
C GLY A 188 -10.94 -11.47 -31.10
N ALA A 189 -11.74 -10.90 -31.99
CA ALA A 189 -11.25 -10.21 -33.17
C ALA A 189 -10.77 -8.79 -32.86
N HIS A 190 -9.49 -8.54 -33.08
CA HIS A 190 -8.92 -7.19 -33.13
C HIS A 190 -9.02 -6.65 -34.57
N THR A 191 -9.27 -5.36 -34.73
CA THR A 191 -9.09 -4.71 -36.03
C THR A 191 -7.61 -4.46 -36.24
N THR A 192 -6.92 -5.39 -36.90
CA THR A 192 -5.62 -5.08 -37.49
C THR A 192 -5.87 -4.12 -38.65
N ASN A 193 -5.17 -2.99 -38.71
CA ASN A 193 -5.06 -2.22 -39.95
C ASN A 193 -4.28 -3.08 -40.95
N SER A 194 -4.97 -4.00 -41.62
CA SER A 194 -4.47 -4.60 -42.84
C SER A 194 -4.43 -3.48 -43.87
N VAL A 195 -3.24 -2.89 -44.07
CA VAL A 195 -2.95 -2.11 -45.27
C VAL A 195 -3.27 -3.04 -46.42
N GLY A 196 -4.39 -2.81 -47.11
CA GLY A 196 -4.76 -3.60 -48.26
C GLY A 196 -3.60 -3.55 -49.24
N LEU A 197 -2.94 -4.68 -49.46
CA LEU A 197 -2.07 -4.83 -50.61
C LEU A 197 -2.99 -4.66 -51.82
N VAL A 198 -3.02 -3.46 -52.39
CA VAL A 198 -3.73 -3.18 -53.64
C VAL A 198 -3.16 -4.15 -54.65
N GLY A 199 -3.96 -5.14 -55.05
CA GLY A 199 -3.60 -6.07 -56.10
C GLY A 199 -3.41 -5.30 -57.39
N VAL A 200 -2.17 -5.00 -57.74
CA VAL A 200 -1.82 -4.53 -59.07
C VAL A 200 -1.86 -5.76 -59.97
N SER A 201 -3.02 -6.02 -60.57
CA SER A 201 -3.15 -6.97 -61.68
C SER A 201 -2.40 -6.41 -62.89
N GLY A 202 -1.11 -6.68 -62.97
CA GLY A 202 -0.31 -6.43 -64.18
C GLY A 202 -0.70 -7.43 -65.27
N THR A 203 -1.49 -6.99 -66.24
CA THR A 203 -1.72 -7.70 -67.49
C THR A 203 -0.48 -7.59 -68.37
N THR A 204 0.29 -8.66 -68.52
CA THR A 204 1.26 -8.76 -69.63
C THR A 204 0.53 -9.20 -70.89
N SER A 205 0.19 -8.24 -71.74
CA SER A 205 -0.16 -8.48 -73.14
C SER A 205 1.12 -8.83 -73.90
N SER A 206 1.31 -10.09 -74.25
CA SER A 206 2.39 -10.51 -75.14
C SER A 206 1.86 -10.53 -76.59
N THR A 207 2.30 -9.57 -77.38
CA THR A 207 2.05 -9.52 -78.82
C THR A 207 2.96 -10.53 -79.51
N VAL A 208 2.36 -11.53 -80.18
CA VAL A 208 3.04 -12.40 -81.15
C VAL A 208 3.21 -11.60 -82.45
N HIS A 209 4.45 -11.50 -82.94
CA HIS A 209 4.73 -11.20 -84.33
C HIS A 209 5.41 -12.41 -84.97
N GLY A 210 4.84 -12.87 -86.07
CA GLY A 210 5.49 -13.79 -87.02
C GLY A 210 6.42 -13.06 -87.97
#